data_AF-A0A6M2ADN1-F1
#
_entry.id   AF-A0A6M2ADN1-F1
#
_cell.length_a   1.000
_cell.length_b   1.000
_cell.length_c   1.000
_cell.angle_alpha   90.00
_cell.angle_beta   90.00
_cell.angle_gamma   90.00
#
_symmetry.space_group_name_H-M   'P 1'
#
loop_
_entity.id
_entity.type
_entity.pdbx_description
1 polymer ?
#
loop_
_entity_poly.entity_id
_entity_poly.type
_entity_poly.pdbx_seq_one_letter_code
_entity_poly.pdbx_strand_id
1 'polypeptide(L)'
;MEKTKLPIAFFLRRIQSLTGLGLVIFLLEHLFTNSQVALFLDSGNGFVRGVNFLQSIPFLNVIEIVLIGLPILFHASLGVKYIITGDLNSFKTKGTKPSLYQYKRNKAYSMQRISSYVLGVLLVFHVVQMRFIDNPKLVNFKGENFYFVKVKNDPKIDMLANKLNFEIYSKDQRNNLDEKFQKMKLKDNQILAFSKKNGSLFLLQVRDTFKNPLMIGLYTLFVLAAAFHGFNGLWAFLITWGFIITNRSQALSLKICFWSMIVVLSLGLTAIWSSFVY
;
A
#
# COMPACT_ATOMS: atom_id res chain seq x y z
N MET A 1 14.78 -28.78 38.59
CA MET A 1 13.82 -28.39 37.54
C MET A 1 14.60 -28.10 36.27
N GLU A 2 14.45 -28.94 35.25
CA GLU A 2 15.07 -28.70 33.94
C GLU A 2 14.38 -27.49 33.28
N LYS A 3 15.13 -26.44 32.96
CA LYS A 3 14.58 -25.28 32.23
C LYS A 3 14.24 -25.75 30.82
N THR A 4 12.97 -26.07 30.58
CA THR A 4 12.47 -26.36 29.23
C THR A 4 12.71 -25.15 28.34
N LYS A 5 13.68 -25.25 27.43
CA LYS A 5 13.98 -24.20 26.45
C LYS A 5 12.81 -24.11 25.47
N LEU A 6 12.22 -22.92 25.35
CA LEU A 6 11.17 -22.66 24.35
C LEU A 6 11.72 -22.95 22.93
N PRO A 7 10.98 -23.69 22.08
CA PRO A 7 11.45 -23.99 20.73
C PRO A 7 11.62 -22.73 19.88
N ILE A 8 12.67 -22.66 19.05
CA ILE A 8 12.91 -21.53 18.12
C ILE A 8 11.68 -21.29 17.22
N ALA A 9 11.02 -22.36 16.80
CA ALA A 9 9.81 -22.28 15.99
C ALA A 9 8.67 -21.49 16.66
N PHE A 10 8.57 -21.52 17.99
CA PHE A 10 7.63 -20.68 18.73
C PHE A 10 7.99 -19.20 18.59
N PHE A 11 9.25 -18.83 18.84
CA PHE A 11 9.72 -17.45 18.71
C PHE A 11 9.54 -16.91 17.29
N LEU A 12 9.87 -17.69 16.25
CA LEU A 12 9.69 -17.27 14.86
C LEU A 12 8.22 -16.98 14.51
N ARG A 13 7.28 -17.79 15.00
CA ARG A 13 5.84 -17.51 14.82
C ARG A 13 5.40 -16.23 15.54
N ARG A 14 5.95 -15.95 16.72
CA ARG A 14 5.67 -14.71 17.46
C ARG A 14 6.23 -13.49 16.77
N ILE A 15 7.47 -13.54 16.28
CA ILE A 15 8.07 -12.46 15.51
C ILE A 15 7.24 -12.17 14.26
N GLN A 16 6.88 -13.20 13.48
CA GLN A 16 6.05 -13.01 12.28
C GLN A 16 4.69 -12.38 12.61
N SER A 17 4.07 -12.82 13.71
CA SER A 17 2.78 -12.30 14.17
C SER A 17 2.89 -10.83 14.60
N LEU A 18 3.96 -10.47 15.30
CA LEU A 18 4.23 -9.10 15.75
C LEU A 18 4.54 -8.16 14.59
N THR A 19 5.38 -8.59 13.64
CA THR A 19 5.63 -7.79 12.42
C THR A 19 4.34 -7.64 11.61
N GLY A 20 3.50 -8.68 11.55
CA GLY A 20 2.17 -8.60 10.94
C GLY A 20 1.27 -7.55 11.57
N LEU A 21 1.25 -7.43 12.91
CA LEU A 21 0.52 -6.36 13.60
C LEU A 21 1.05 -4.98 13.19
N GLY A 22 2.37 -4.79 13.16
CA GLY A 22 2.99 -3.54 12.72
C GLY A 22 2.59 -3.17 11.29
N LEU A 23 2.54 -4.15 10.39
CA LEU A 23 2.09 -3.93 9.01
C LEU A 23 0.61 -3.60 8.89
N VAL A 24 -0.25 -4.12 9.78
CA VAL A 24 -1.66 -3.72 9.84
C VAL A 24 -1.78 -2.25 10.27
N ILE A 25 -1.00 -1.82 11.27
CA ILE A 25 -0.99 -0.41 11.70
C ILE A 25 -0.53 0.50 10.56
N PHE A 26 0.56 0.13 9.86
CA PHE A 26 1.01 0.83 8.66
C PHE A 26 -0.08 0.86 7.57
N LEU A 27 -0.74 -0.28 7.30
CA LEU A 27 -1.81 -0.36 6.31
C LEU A 27 -2.98 0.60 6.62
N LEU A 28 -3.33 0.75 7.90
CA LEU A 28 -4.37 1.68 8.34
C LEU A 28 -4.00 3.13 8.05
N GLU A 29 -2.80 3.56 8.45
CA GLU A 29 -2.30 4.90 8.14
C GLU A 29 -2.23 5.12 6.63
N HIS A 30 -1.62 4.18 5.93
CA HIS A 30 -1.40 4.25 4.49
C HIS A 30 -2.74 4.42 3.73
N LEU A 31 -3.74 3.59 4.02
CA LEU A 31 -5.03 3.68 3.34
C LEU A 31 -5.83 4.91 3.78
N PHE A 32 -5.68 5.38 5.01
CA PHE A 32 -6.31 6.61 5.48
C PHE A 32 -5.75 7.85 4.78
N THR A 33 -4.42 7.96 4.67
CA THR A 33 -3.76 9.07 3.98
C THR A 33 -4.08 9.02 2.49
N ASN A 34 -4.04 7.84 1.85
CA ASN A 34 -4.39 7.69 0.44
C ASN A 34 -5.87 7.95 0.14
N SER A 35 -6.81 7.64 1.06
CA SER A 35 -8.23 7.95 0.82
C SER A 35 -8.51 9.45 0.71
N GLN A 36 -7.61 10.29 1.25
CA GLN A 36 -7.70 11.75 1.12
C GLN A 36 -7.46 12.25 -0.31
N VAL A 37 -7.10 11.36 -1.26
CA VAL A 37 -7.10 11.66 -2.70
C VAL A 37 -8.48 12.02 -3.20
N ALA A 38 -9.56 11.52 -2.55
CA ALA A 38 -10.93 11.82 -2.93
C ALA A 38 -11.18 13.33 -2.98
N LEU A 39 -11.19 13.87 -4.20
CA LEU A 39 -11.23 15.31 -4.47
C LEU A 39 -12.57 15.96 -4.09
N PHE A 40 -13.56 15.19 -3.65
CA PHE A 40 -14.90 15.66 -3.29
C PHE A 40 -14.95 16.57 -2.05
N LEU A 41 -14.01 16.44 -1.10
CA LEU A 41 -14.05 17.19 0.17
C LEU A 41 -13.14 18.42 0.19
N ASP A 42 -11.87 18.27 -0.19
CA ASP A 42 -10.88 19.35 -0.16
C ASP A 42 -9.95 19.29 -1.38
N SER A 43 -10.47 18.82 -2.52
CA SER A 43 -9.73 18.88 -3.79
C SER A 43 -8.33 18.24 -3.75
N GLY A 44 -8.13 17.23 -2.90
CA GLY A 44 -6.85 16.52 -2.76
C GLY A 44 -5.84 17.24 -1.86
N ASN A 45 -6.15 18.43 -1.34
CA ASN A 45 -5.28 19.13 -0.40
C ASN A 45 -5.08 18.35 0.90
N GLY A 46 -6.07 17.56 1.34
CA GLY A 46 -5.92 16.63 2.46
C GLY A 46 -4.78 15.64 2.22
N PHE A 47 -4.73 15.00 1.05
CA PHE A 47 -3.64 14.13 0.64
C PHE A 47 -2.31 14.89 0.57
N VAL A 48 -2.28 16.06 -0.08
CA VAL A 48 -1.06 16.88 -0.22
C VAL A 48 -0.50 17.26 1.15
N ARG A 49 -1.34 17.70 2.09
CA ARG A 49 -0.93 18.01 3.47
C ARG A 49 -0.40 16.77 4.19
N GLY A 50 -1.09 15.64 4.09
CA GLY A 50 -0.67 14.37 4.69
C GLY A 50 0.70 13.90 4.18
N VAL A 51 0.89 13.86 2.86
CA VAL A 51 2.18 13.47 2.26
C VAL A 51 3.29 14.44 2.63
N ASN A 52 3.05 15.74 2.57
CA ASN A 52 4.06 16.73 2.95
C ASN A 52 4.46 16.60 4.42
N PHE A 53 3.50 16.35 5.31
CA PHE A 53 3.76 16.10 6.73
C PHE A 53 4.62 14.85 6.92
N LEU A 54 4.24 13.72 6.32
CA LEU A 54 5.02 12.48 6.42
C LEU A 54 6.45 12.65 5.89
N GLN A 55 6.60 13.33 4.74
CA GLN A 55 7.89 13.62 4.13
C GLN A 55 8.74 14.62 4.93
N SER A 56 8.13 15.39 5.83
CA SER A 56 8.87 16.30 6.74
C SER A 56 9.42 15.62 7.99
N ILE A 57 9.06 14.36 8.26
CA ILE A 57 9.52 13.64 9.45
C ILE A 57 11.04 13.48 9.41
N PRO A 58 11.77 13.85 10.47
CA PRO A 58 13.22 13.70 10.51
C PRO A 58 13.61 12.22 10.47
N PHE A 59 14.67 11.91 9.73
CA PHE A 59 15.16 10.53 9.54
C PHE A 59 14.12 9.57 8.94
N LEU A 60 13.16 10.08 8.15
CA LEU A 60 12.10 9.26 7.54
C LEU A 60 12.64 7.99 6.86
N ASN A 61 13.73 8.07 6.10
CA ASN A 61 14.33 6.90 5.45
C ASN A 61 14.72 5.79 6.44
N VAL A 62 15.24 6.15 7.62
CA VAL A 62 15.60 5.18 8.68
C VAL A 62 14.33 4.60 9.29
N ILE A 63 13.34 5.44 9.57
CA ILE A 63 12.03 5.02 10.10
C ILE A 63 11.36 4.03 9.15
N GLU A 64 11.35 4.32 7.85
CA GLU A 64 10.75 3.45 6.84
C GLU A 64 11.49 2.11 6.74
N ILE A 65 12.82 2.10 6.78
CA ILE A 65 13.58 0.84 6.78
C ILE A 65 13.28 0.02 8.03
N VAL A 66 13.29 0.64 9.21
CA VAL A 66 13.18 -0.07 10.49
C VAL A 66 11.74 -0.49 10.81
N LEU A 67 10.75 0.36 10.55
CA LEU A 67 9.36 0.13 10.92
C LEU A 67 8.50 -0.46 9.79
N ILE A 68 8.97 -0.41 8.53
CA ILE A 68 8.22 -0.93 7.39
C ILE A 68 9.05 -1.99 6.65
N GLY A 69 10.23 -1.63 6.14
CA GLY A 69 11.07 -2.51 5.32
C GLY A 69 11.47 -3.82 6.02
N LEU A 70 12.07 -3.72 7.20
CA LEU A 70 12.47 -4.88 8.01
C LEU A 70 11.26 -5.73 8.45
N PRO A 71 10.16 -5.15 8.99
CA PRO A 71 8.95 -5.89 9.28
C PRO A 71 8.35 -6.62 8.07
N ILE A 72 8.28 -5.98 6.89
CA ILE A 72 7.87 -6.64 5.64
C ILE A 72 8.79 -7.81 5.34
N LEU A 73 10.10 -7.61 5.36
CA LEU A 73 11.09 -8.64 5.04
C LEU A 73 10.94 -9.87 5.95
N PHE A 74 10.88 -9.67 7.28
CA PHE A 74 10.71 -10.76 8.23
C PHE A 74 9.34 -11.42 8.11
N HIS A 75 8.27 -10.64 7.97
CA HIS A 75 6.91 -11.16 7.83
C HIS A 75 6.75 -12.02 6.58
N ALA A 76 7.24 -11.52 5.44
CA ALA A 76 7.16 -12.19 4.15
C ALA A 76 8.06 -13.42 4.09
N SER A 77 9.31 -13.33 4.55
CA SER A 77 10.25 -14.47 4.51
C SER A 77 9.76 -15.66 5.35
N LEU A 78 9.27 -15.39 6.56
CA LEU A 78 8.65 -16.42 7.39
C LEU A 78 7.30 -16.87 6.81
N GLY A 79 6.54 -15.96 6.18
CA GLY A 79 5.29 -16.26 5.47
C GLY A 79 5.48 -17.27 4.35
N VAL A 80 6.49 -17.07 3.49
CA VAL A 80 6.84 -18.00 2.40
C VAL A 80 7.06 -19.41 2.94
N LYS A 81 7.82 -19.56 4.02
CA LYS A 81 8.01 -20.85 4.70
C LYS A 81 6.67 -21.49 5.07
N TYR A 82 5.79 -20.77 5.75
CA TYR A 82 4.51 -21.34 6.22
C TYR A 82 3.49 -21.62 5.12
N ILE A 83 3.57 -20.89 4.03
CA ILE A 83 2.74 -21.10 2.86
C ILE A 83 3.16 -22.39 2.15
N ILE A 84 4.46 -22.63 1.94
CA ILE A 84 4.99 -23.84 1.30
C ILE A 84 4.75 -25.08 2.17
N THR A 85 4.87 -24.96 3.49
CA THR A 85 4.73 -26.12 4.40
C THR A 85 3.31 -26.43 4.85
N GLY A 86 2.29 -25.72 4.34
CA GLY A 86 0.94 -25.87 4.87
C GLY A 86 -0.09 -26.24 3.82
N ASP A 87 -0.98 -27.17 4.18
CA ASP A 87 -2.00 -27.68 3.28
C ASP A 87 -3.27 -26.83 3.26
N LEU A 88 -3.89 -26.76 2.08
CA LEU A 88 -5.21 -26.17 1.88
C LEU A 88 -6.27 -27.27 2.00
N ASN A 89 -7.01 -27.29 3.10
CA ASN A 89 -8.06 -28.29 3.37
C ASN A 89 -9.48 -27.75 3.18
N SER A 90 -9.66 -26.64 2.48
CA SER A 90 -10.96 -25.94 2.36
C SER A 90 -11.70 -26.19 1.04
N PHE A 91 -11.10 -26.97 0.14
CA PHE A 91 -11.68 -27.34 -1.15
C PHE A 91 -12.27 -28.74 -1.09
N LYS A 92 -13.33 -28.99 -1.88
CA LYS A 92 -13.88 -30.35 -2.04
C LYS A 92 -12.83 -31.25 -2.69
N THR A 93 -12.76 -32.50 -2.23
CA THR A 93 -11.82 -33.50 -2.76
C THR A 93 -12.59 -34.79 -3.05
N LYS A 94 -12.03 -35.66 -3.89
CA LYS A 94 -12.58 -37.01 -4.16
C LYS A 94 -12.17 -38.04 -3.08
N GLY A 95 -11.86 -37.59 -1.86
CA GLY A 95 -11.37 -38.46 -0.77
C GLY A 95 -9.85 -38.66 -0.74
N THR A 96 -9.09 -38.11 -1.70
CA THR A 96 -7.62 -38.24 -1.75
C THR A 96 -6.88 -37.34 -0.77
N LYS A 97 -7.56 -36.33 -0.19
CA LYS A 97 -7.04 -35.43 0.84
C LYS A 97 -8.16 -35.02 1.81
N PRO A 98 -7.86 -34.75 3.10
CA PRO A 98 -8.85 -34.24 4.05
C PRO A 98 -9.52 -32.96 3.54
N SER A 99 -10.86 -32.91 3.59
CA SER A 99 -11.65 -31.76 3.16
C SER A 99 -12.56 -31.27 4.28
N LEU A 100 -12.41 -29.99 4.62
CA LEU A 100 -13.13 -29.25 5.64
C LEU A 100 -13.89 -28.06 5.02
N TYR A 101 -14.36 -28.23 3.78
CA TYR A 101 -15.00 -27.17 2.98
C TYR A 101 -16.26 -26.57 3.60
N GLN A 102 -16.91 -27.29 4.51
CA GLN A 102 -18.12 -26.82 5.22
C GLN A 102 -17.82 -25.73 6.26
N TYR A 103 -16.58 -25.62 6.74
CA TYR A 103 -16.21 -24.70 7.83
C TYR A 103 -15.70 -23.36 7.29
N LYS A 104 -16.40 -22.27 7.64
CA LYS A 104 -16.04 -20.90 7.23
C LYS A 104 -14.62 -20.50 7.65
N ARG A 105 -14.15 -20.95 8.82
CA ARG A 105 -12.79 -20.62 9.31
C ARG A 105 -11.68 -21.31 8.53
N ASN A 106 -11.89 -22.55 8.10
CA ASN A 106 -10.98 -23.22 7.18
C ASN A 106 -10.88 -22.43 5.86
N LYS A 107 -12.02 -22.02 5.28
CA LYS A 107 -12.02 -21.16 4.09
C LYS A 107 -11.21 -19.89 4.32
N ALA A 108 -11.41 -19.19 5.44
CA ALA A 108 -10.66 -17.98 5.77
C ALA A 108 -9.15 -18.24 5.90
N TYR A 109 -8.75 -19.37 6.49
CA TYR A 109 -7.35 -19.82 6.53
C TYR A 109 -6.77 -20.04 5.13
N SER A 110 -7.51 -20.68 4.22
CA SER A 110 -7.06 -20.86 2.83
C SER A 110 -6.99 -19.52 2.08
N MET A 111 -7.96 -18.63 2.29
CA MET A 111 -7.96 -17.29 1.70
C MET A 111 -6.81 -16.43 2.22
N GLN A 112 -6.36 -16.60 3.47
CA GLN A 112 -5.17 -15.90 3.99
C GLN A 112 -3.92 -16.25 3.19
N ARG A 113 -3.79 -17.53 2.79
CA ARG A 113 -2.66 -18.03 2.01
C ARG A 113 -2.75 -17.58 0.56
N ILE A 114 -3.93 -17.66 -0.05
CA ILE A 114 -4.15 -17.16 -1.41
C ILE A 114 -3.87 -15.66 -1.47
N SER A 115 -4.38 -14.88 -0.52
CA SER A 115 -4.11 -13.44 -0.47
C SER A 115 -2.64 -13.13 -0.26
N SER A 116 -1.88 -13.93 0.52
CA SER A 116 -0.43 -13.71 0.63
C SER A 116 0.35 -13.92 -0.67
N TYR A 117 -0.05 -14.86 -1.54
CA TYR A 117 0.59 -15.00 -2.85
C TYR A 117 0.34 -13.77 -3.72
N VAL A 118 -0.91 -13.31 -3.77
CA VAL A 118 -1.30 -12.09 -4.48
C VAL A 118 -0.54 -10.89 -3.94
N LEU A 119 -0.48 -10.74 -2.61
CA LEU A 119 0.26 -9.66 -1.95
C LEU A 119 1.75 -9.73 -2.23
N GLY A 120 2.38 -10.91 -2.22
CA GLY A 120 3.81 -11.03 -2.47
C GLY A 120 4.22 -10.43 -3.81
N VAL A 121 3.44 -10.69 -4.87
CA VAL A 121 3.71 -10.14 -6.21
C VAL A 121 3.34 -8.66 -6.29
N LEU A 122 2.13 -8.30 -5.89
CA LEU A 122 1.61 -6.94 -6.05
C LEU A 122 2.28 -5.94 -5.12
N LEU A 123 2.77 -6.36 -3.95
CA LEU A 123 3.55 -5.51 -3.04
C LEU A 123 4.89 -5.10 -3.67
N VAL A 124 5.61 -6.05 -4.28
CA VAL A 124 6.87 -5.73 -4.97
C VAL A 124 6.61 -4.76 -6.11
N PHE A 125 5.60 -5.03 -6.93
CA PHE A 125 5.20 -4.13 -8.00
C PHE A 125 4.84 -2.72 -7.48
N HIS A 126 4.00 -2.66 -6.44
CA HIS A 126 3.58 -1.40 -5.82
C HIS A 126 4.76 -0.59 -5.28
N VAL A 127 5.65 -1.22 -4.51
CA VAL A 127 6.81 -0.56 -3.93
C VAL A 127 7.78 -0.10 -5.02
N VAL A 128 8.09 -0.96 -6.01
CA VAL A 128 8.97 -0.58 -7.13
C VAL A 128 8.41 0.62 -7.88
N GLN A 129 7.13 0.57 -8.24
CA GLN A 129 6.48 1.64 -8.98
C GLN A 129 6.46 2.93 -8.15
N MET A 130 5.84 2.94 -6.97
CA MET A 130 5.56 4.17 -6.23
C MET A 130 6.80 4.76 -5.56
N ARG A 131 7.75 3.93 -5.10
CA ARG A 131 8.94 4.40 -4.38
C ARG A 131 10.10 4.76 -5.29
N PHE A 132 10.28 4.03 -6.40
CA PHE A 132 11.49 4.16 -7.21
C PHE A 132 11.25 4.73 -8.61
N ILE A 133 10.09 4.48 -9.21
CA ILE A 133 9.77 4.97 -10.57
C ILE A 133 9.03 6.30 -10.49
N ASP A 134 7.92 6.35 -9.75
CA ASP A 134 6.96 7.46 -9.77
C ASP A 134 7.23 8.51 -8.67
N ASN A 135 8.15 8.22 -7.74
CA ASN A 135 8.51 9.15 -6.65
C ASN A 135 9.06 10.49 -7.21
N PRO A 136 8.48 11.64 -6.82
CA PRO A 136 8.99 12.95 -7.22
C PRO A 136 10.45 13.16 -6.82
N LYS A 137 11.22 13.73 -7.73
CA LYS A 137 12.67 13.90 -7.55
C LYS A 137 12.98 15.35 -7.19
N LEU A 138 13.79 15.54 -6.16
CA LEU A 138 14.28 16.86 -5.75
C LEU A 138 15.28 17.40 -6.76
N VAL A 139 15.14 18.67 -7.09
CA VAL A 139 16.03 19.40 -7.99
C VAL A 139 16.17 20.83 -7.53
N ASN A 140 17.39 21.39 -7.62
CA ASN A 140 17.56 22.83 -7.53
C ASN A 140 17.23 23.46 -8.90
N PHE A 141 16.31 24.42 -8.91
CA PHE A 141 15.84 25.14 -10.08
C PHE A 141 15.58 26.61 -9.71
N LYS A 142 16.14 27.54 -10.48
CA LYS A 142 16.07 29.01 -10.22
C LYS A 142 16.55 29.41 -8.80
N GLY A 143 17.54 28.69 -8.25
CA GLY A 143 18.07 28.96 -6.91
C GLY A 143 17.21 28.44 -5.76
N GLU A 144 16.09 27.77 -6.05
CA GLU A 144 15.22 27.16 -5.05
C GLU A 144 15.08 25.65 -5.27
N ASN A 145 14.64 24.93 -4.24
CA ASN A 145 14.41 23.49 -4.34
C ASN A 145 12.97 23.21 -4.83
N PHE A 146 12.87 22.49 -5.93
CA PHE A 146 11.63 22.01 -6.51
C PHE A 146 11.63 20.48 -6.56
N TYR A 147 10.45 19.90 -6.60
CA TYR A 147 10.26 18.52 -7.01
C TYR A 147 9.84 18.48 -8.47
N PHE A 148 10.19 17.41 -9.18
CA PHE A 148 9.69 17.20 -10.53
C PHE A 148 9.28 15.74 -10.80
N VAL A 149 8.33 15.58 -11.72
CA VAL A 149 7.87 14.28 -12.25
C VAL A 149 7.65 14.34 -13.76
N LYS A 150 7.63 13.16 -14.39
CA LYS A 150 7.20 13.00 -15.78
C LYS A 150 5.79 12.44 -15.78
N VAL A 151 4.87 13.08 -16.49
CA VAL A 151 3.49 12.59 -16.60
C VAL A 151 2.98 12.73 -18.02
N LYS A 152 1.94 11.96 -18.35
CA LYS A 152 1.25 12.11 -19.63
C LYS A 152 0.50 13.43 -19.68
N ASN A 153 0.61 14.11 -20.81
CA ASN A 153 -0.22 15.26 -21.13
C ASN A 153 -1.68 14.79 -21.30
N ASP A 154 -2.61 15.51 -20.70
CA ASP A 154 -4.04 15.27 -20.86
C ASP A 154 -4.81 16.58 -20.71
N PRO A 155 -6.04 16.68 -21.24
CA PRO A 155 -6.78 17.94 -21.29
C PRO A 155 -7.10 18.59 -19.94
N LYS A 156 -7.02 17.83 -18.83
CA LYS A 156 -7.36 18.31 -17.50
C LYS A 156 -6.12 18.72 -16.68
N ILE A 157 -4.92 18.56 -17.24
CA ILE A 157 -3.68 18.82 -16.51
C ILE A 157 -3.49 20.29 -16.15
N ASP A 158 -3.90 21.22 -17.01
CA ASP A 158 -3.81 22.67 -16.77
C ASP A 158 -4.72 23.11 -15.62
N MET A 159 -5.95 22.57 -15.57
CA MET A 159 -6.87 22.80 -14.46
C MET A 159 -6.26 22.31 -13.15
N LEU A 160 -5.64 21.13 -13.16
CA LEU A 160 -5.01 20.54 -11.99
C LEU A 160 -3.75 21.31 -11.56
N ALA A 161 -2.96 21.81 -12.52
CA ALA A 161 -1.79 22.65 -12.30
C ALA A 161 -2.14 23.91 -11.50
N ASN A 162 -3.20 24.61 -11.92
CA ASN A 162 -3.72 25.77 -11.21
C ASN A 162 -4.24 25.40 -9.80
N LYS A 163 -4.94 24.27 -9.68
CA LYS A 163 -5.55 23.83 -8.43
C LYS A 163 -4.54 23.40 -7.36
N LEU A 164 -3.48 22.69 -7.77
CA LEU A 164 -2.46 22.13 -6.87
C LEU A 164 -1.17 22.95 -6.83
N ASN A 165 -1.12 24.07 -7.56
CA ASN A 165 -0.01 24.99 -7.68
C ASN A 165 1.30 24.28 -8.10
N PHE A 166 1.27 23.70 -9.30
CA PHE A 166 2.46 23.17 -9.97
C PHE A 166 2.58 23.75 -11.38
N GLU A 167 3.80 23.86 -11.86
CA GLU A 167 4.13 24.33 -13.20
C GLU A 167 4.30 23.16 -14.15
N ILE A 168 3.88 23.32 -15.42
CA ILE A 168 4.07 22.31 -16.46
C ILE A 168 4.94 22.84 -17.59
N TYR A 169 5.74 21.96 -18.18
CA TYR A 169 6.61 22.27 -19.31
C TYR A 169 6.50 21.17 -20.36
N SER A 170 5.92 21.52 -21.52
CA SER A 170 5.88 20.65 -22.71
C SER A 170 7.26 20.57 -23.38
N LYS A 171 7.45 19.66 -24.36
CA LYS A 171 8.74 19.47 -25.03
C LYS A 171 9.35 20.78 -25.52
N ASP A 172 8.53 21.66 -26.10
CA ASP A 172 8.93 22.92 -26.74
C ASP A 172 9.14 24.07 -25.74
N GLN A 173 8.54 23.96 -24.55
CA GLN A 173 8.63 24.98 -23.49
C GLN A 173 9.84 24.77 -22.56
N ARG A 174 10.68 23.75 -22.82
CA ARG A 174 11.83 23.42 -21.96
C ARG A 174 13.06 24.27 -22.20
N ASN A 175 13.07 25.14 -23.22
CA ASN A 175 14.23 25.97 -23.55
C ASN A 175 14.66 26.88 -22.38
N ASN A 176 13.73 27.21 -21.48
CA ASN A 176 13.98 28.01 -20.27
C ASN A 176 14.38 27.17 -19.04
N LEU A 177 14.50 25.84 -19.17
CA LEU A 177 14.93 24.95 -18.09
C LEU A 177 16.42 24.67 -18.16
N ASP A 178 17.01 24.19 -17.07
CA ASP A 178 18.39 23.68 -17.06
C ASP A 178 18.62 22.65 -18.19
N GLU A 179 19.85 22.61 -18.69
CA GLU A 179 20.27 21.73 -19.79
C GLU A 179 19.90 20.25 -19.58
N LYS A 180 19.96 19.78 -18.32
CA LYS A 180 19.56 18.40 -17.96
C LYS A 180 18.10 18.09 -18.30
N PHE A 181 17.19 19.06 -18.19
CA PHE A 181 15.76 18.91 -18.47
C PHE A 181 15.43 19.07 -19.94
N GLN A 182 16.18 19.93 -20.64
CA GLN A 182 16.14 20.04 -22.10
C GLN A 182 16.51 18.70 -22.75
N LYS A 183 17.62 18.10 -22.32
CA LYS A 183 18.14 16.82 -22.82
C LYS A 183 17.40 15.59 -22.28
N MET A 184 16.48 15.77 -21.33
CA MET A 184 15.75 14.66 -20.74
C MET A 184 14.83 14.01 -21.78
N LYS A 185 15.01 12.71 -22.02
CA LYS A 185 14.14 11.93 -22.91
C LYS A 185 12.72 11.88 -22.36
N LEU A 186 11.77 12.33 -23.19
CA LEU A 186 10.32 12.29 -22.98
C LEU A 186 9.65 11.61 -24.19
N LYS A 187 8.61 10.82 -23.94
CA LYS A 187 7.71 10.35 -24.99
C LYS A 187 6.91 11.54 -25.55
N ASP A 188 6.33 11.40 -26.75
CA ASP A 188 5.66 12.52 -27.44
C ASP A 188 4.49 13.11 -26.67
N ASN A 189 3.82 12.30 -25.86
CA ASN A 189 2.73 12.72 -25.00
C ASN A 189 3.14 13.00 -23.55
N GLN A 190 4.43 13.17 -23.24
CA GLN A 190 4.89 13.43 -21.88
C GLN A 190 5.29 14.88 -21.67
N ILE A 191 4.98 15.39 -20.48
CA ILE A 191 5.39 16.71 -19.99
C ILE A 191 6.13 16.56 -18.66
N LEU A 192 6.85 17.62 -18.28
CA LEU A 192 7.43 17.75 -16.96
C LEU A 192 6.52 18.60 -16.08
N ALA A 193 6.28 18.15 -14.85
CA ALA A 193 5.57 18.93 -13.84
C ALA A 193 6.53 19.26 -12.68
N PHE A 194 6.52 20.51 -12.21
CA PHE A 194 7.38 21.03 -11.16
C PHE A 194 6.55 21.65 -10.02
N SER A 195 6.89 21.37 -8.77
CA SER A 195 6.24 22.00 -7.62
C SER A 195 7.18 22.09 -6.43
N LYS A 196 7.01 23.11 -5.59
CA LYS A 196 7.65 23.17 -4.26
C LYS A 196 7.07 22.13 -3.29
N LYS A 197 5.84 21.66 -3.55
CA LYS A 197 5.13 20.68 -2.69
C LYS A 197 5.27 19.28 -3.27
N ASN A 198 5.99 18.41 -2.57
CA ASN A 198 6.16 17.00 -2.96
C ASN A 198 4.80 16.30 -3.12
N GLY A 199 3.89 16.51 -2.16
CA GLY A 199 2.55 15.91 -2.15
C GLY A 199 1.71 16.24 -3.39
N SER A 200 1.85 17.43 -3.99
CA SER A 200 1.12 17.80 -5.22
C SER A 200 1.53 16.93 -6.40
N LEU A 201 2.83 16.66 -6.54
CA LEU A 201 3.34 15.81 -7.62
C LEU A 201 3.10 14.32 -7.36
N PHE A 202 3.11 13.90 -6.09
CA PHE A 202 2.69 12.55 -5.72
C PHE A 202 1.22 12.29 -6.09
N LEU A 203 0.33 13.23 -5.78
CA LEU A 203 -1.08 13.14 -6.14
C LEU A 203 -1.26 13.04 -7.66
N LEU A 204 -0.49 13.82 -8.41
CA LEU A 204 -0.47 13.79 -9.87
C LEU A 204 -0.03 12.42 -10.42
N GLN A 205 0.97 11.78 -9.81
CA GLN A 205 1.43 10.44 -10.18
C GLN A 205 0.42 9.33 -9.85
N VAL A 206 -0.23 9.42 -8.69
CA VAL A 206 -1.31 8.51 -8.30
C VAL A 206 -2.46 8.59 -9.30
N ARG A 207 -2.86 9.81 -9.69
CA ARG A 207 -3.85 10.03 -10.74
C ARG A 207 -3.41 9.45 -12.09
N ASP A 208 -2.18 9.70 -12.53
CA ASP A 208 -1.71 9.20 -13.83
C ASP A 208 -1.67 7.66 -13.87
N THR A 209 -1.30 7.03 -12.76
CA THR A 209 -1.34 5.57 -12.59
C THR A 209 -2.75 5.02 -12.83
N PHE A 210 -3.76 5.63 -12.22
CA PHE A 210 -5.15 5.14 -12.28
C PHE A 210 -5.91 5.57 -13.54
N LYS A 211 -5.28 6.26 -14.50
CA LYS A 211 -5.83 6.37 -15.86
C LYS A 211 -5.79 5.05 -16.63
N ASN A 212 -4.95 4.10 -16.21
CA ASN A 212 -4.83 2.79 -16.86
C ASN A 212 -5.79 1.76 -16.22
N PRO A 213 -6.77 1.20 -16.97
CA PRO A 213 -7.73 0.22 -16.43
C PRO A 213 -7.06 -1.03 -15.83
N LEU A 214 -5.94 -1.47 -16.40
CA LEU A 214 -5.18 -2.60 -15.83
C LEU A 214 -4.67 -2.26 -14.43
N MET A 215 -4.18 -1.05 -14.23
CA MET A 215 -3.68 -0.59 -12.94
C MET A 215 -4.80 -0.50 -11.91
N ILE A 216 -5.97 0.01 -12.30
CA ILE A 216 -7.17 0.01 -11.45
C ILE A 216 -7.49 -1.42 -10.99
N GLY A 217 -7.53 -2.38 -11.93
CA GLY A 217 -7.84 -3.78 -11.62
C GLY A 217 -6.80 -4.43 -10.68
N LEU A 218 -5.52 -4.26 -10.98
CA LEU A 218 -4.42 -4.80 -10.17
C LEU A 218 -4.41 -4.20 -8.75
N TYR A 219 -4.55 -2.88 -8.61
CA TYR A 219 -4.57 -2.23 -7.31
C TYR A 219 -5.86 -2.51 -6.53
N THR A 220 -7.00 -2.68 -7.21
CA THR A 220 -8.24 -3.14 -6.55
C THR A 220 -8.02 -4.51 -5.94
N LEU A 221 -7.49 -5.46 -6.72
CA LEU A 221 -7.16 -6.79 -6.21
C LEU A 221 -6.14 -6.73 -5.06
N PHE A 222 -5.15 -5.84 -5.17
CA PHE A 222 -4.13 -5.63 -4.13
C PHE A 222 -4.75 -5.16 -2.81
N VAL A 223 -5.62 -4.14 -2.84
CA VAL A 223 -6.32 -3.62 -1.66
C VAL A 223 -7.24 -4.67 -1.04
N LEU A 224 -8.00 -5.42 -1.86
CA LEU A 224 -8.85 -6.51 -1.38
C LEU A 224 -8.03 -7.58 -0.66
N ALA A 225 -6.91 -8.00 -1.26
CA ALA A 225 -6.00 -8.97 -0.66
C ALA A 225 -5.37 -8.45 0.64
N ALA A 226 -4.93 -7.19 0.67
CA ALA A 226 -4.28 -6.55 1.82
C ALA A 226 -5.25 -6.42 3.00
N ALA A 227 -6.46 -5.92 2.75
CA ALA A 227 -7.48 -5.77 3.78
C ALA A 227 -7.89 -7.13 4.36
N PHE A 228 -8.16 -8.12 3.51
CA PHE A 228 -8.51 -9.46 3.98
C PHE A 228 -7.36 -10.09 4.78
N HIS A 229 -6.13 -10.08 4.24
CA HIS A 229 -4.96 -10.66 4.89
C HIS A 229 -4.68 -9.98 6.24
N GLY A 230 -4.71 -8.65 6.28
CA GLY A 230 -4.43 -7.86 7.46
C GLY A 230 -5.43 -8.12 8.58
N PHE A 231 -6.74 -8.05 8.28
CA PHE A 231 -7.77 -8.19 9.32
C PHE A 231 -8.02 -9.62 9.77
N ASN A 232 -7.92 -10.61 8.88
CA ASN A 232 -7.97 -12.00 9.31
C ASN A 232 -6.70 -12.38 10.10
N GLY A 233 -5.55 -11.80 9.76
CA GLY A 233 -4.32 -11.88 10.55
C GLY A 233 -4.43 -11.21 11.92
N LEU A 234 -5.04 -10.02 12.00
CA LEU A 234 -5.27 -9.29 13.25
C LEU A 234 -6.14 -10.09 14.22
N TRP A 235 -7.24 -10.69 13.73
CA TRP A 235 -8.06 -11.57 14.55
C TRP A 235 -7.27 -12.76 15.11
N ALA A 236 -6.44 -13.41 14.27
CA ALA A 236 -5.57 -14.51 14.71
C ALA A 236 -4.48 -14.04 15.70
N PHE A 237 -3.92 -12.84 15.51
CA PHE A 237 -2.99 -12.21 16.44
C PHE A 237 -3.64 -12.06 17.84
N LEU A 238 -4.83 -11.48 17.91
CA LEU A 238 -5.52 -11.24 19.19
C LEU A 238 -5.76 -12.54 19.97
N ILE A 239 -6.09 -13.64 19.28
CA ILE A 239 -6.25 -14.96 19.90
C ILE A 239 -4.90 -15.50 20.37
N THR A 240 -3.93 -15.58 19.46
CA THR A 240 -2.66 -16.27 19.74
C THR A 240 -1.87 -15.57 20.83
N TRP A 241 -1.99 -14.26 20.97
CA TRP A 241 -1.34 -13.47 22.03
C TRP A 241 -2.16 -13.37 23.33
N GLY A 242 -3.33 -14.00 23.38
CA GLY A 242 -4.12 -14.11 24.61
C GLY A 242 -4.96 -12.88 24.94
N PHE A 243 -5.12 -11.91 24.03
CA PHE A 243 -6.00 -10.76 24.23
C PHE A 243 -7.48 -11.17 24.27
N ILE A 244 -7.85 -12.22 23.51
CA ILE A 244 -9.23 -12.75 23.46
C ILE A 244 -9.23 -14.27 23.64
N ILE A 245 -9.56 -14.71 24.85
CA ILE A 245 -9.46 -16.14 25.23
C ILE A 245 -10.79 -16.87 25.02
N THR A 246 -11.90 -16.28 25.47
CA THR A 246 -13.21 -16.96 25.48
C THR A 246 -13.84 -17.05 24.09
N ASN A 247 -14.61 -18.11 23.81
CA ASN A 247 -15.36 -18.26 22.55
C ASN A 247 -16.25 -17.06 22.23
N ARG A 248 -16.90 -16.46 23.25
CA ARG A 248 -17.73 -15.26 23.08
C ARG A 248 -16.89 -14.06 22.62
N SER A 249 -15.74 -13.81 23.27
CA SER A 249 -14.83 -12.72 22.87
C SER A 249 -14.24 -12.92 21.48
N GLN A 250 -13.89 -14.15 21.11
CA GLN A 250 -13.38 -14.47 19.77
C GLN A 250 -14.42 -14.24 18.68
N ALA A 251 -15.69 -14.61 18.94
CA ALA A 251 -16.80 -14.39 18.02
C ALA A 251 -17.14 -12.90 17.85
N LEU A 252 -17.11 -12.12 18.93
CA LEU A 252 -17.29 -10.68 18.89
C LEU A 252 -16.16 -9.99 18.12
N SER A 253 -14.90 -10.32 18.47
CA SER A 253 -13.73 -9.77 17.78
C SER A 253 -13.73 -10.10 16.29
N LEU A 254 -14.20 -11.28 15.89
CA LEU A 254 -14.34 -11.62 14.48
C LEU A 254 -15.27 -10.65 13.74
N LYS A 255 -16.41 -10.29 14.35
CA LYS A 255 -17.36 -9.31 13.78
C LYS A 255 -16.71 -7.93 13.70
N ILE A 256 -15.99 -7.51 14.74
CA ILE A 256 -15.28 -6.23 14.76
C ILE A 256 -14.24 -6.18 13.63
N CYS A 257 -13.34 -7.17 13.55
CA CYS A 257 -12.34 -7.24 12.49
C CYS A 257 -12.97 -7.26 11.10
N PHE A 258 -14.10 -7.95 10.91
CA PHE A 258 -14.82 -7.95 9.64
C PHE A 258 -15.34 -6.56 9.27
N TRP A 259 -16.01 -5.85 10.19
CA TRP A 259 -16.52 -4.51 9.90
C TRP A 259 -15.41 -3.48 9.70
N SER A 260 -14.35 -3.53 10.52
CA SER A 260 -13.17 -2.69 10.33
C SER A 260 -12.49 -2.96 8.98
N MET A 261 -12.44 -4.22 8.53
CA MET A 261 -11.96 -4.57 7.19
C MET A 261 -12.79 -3.90 6.10
N ILE A 262 -14.13 -3.89 6.22
CA ILE A 262 -15.01 -3.22 5.25
C ILE A 262 -14.74 -1.71 5.20
N VAL A 263 -14.59 -1.06 6.37
CA VAL A 263 -14.26 0.38 6.42
C VAL A 263 -12.93 0.66 5.72
N VAL A 264 -11.89 -0.09 6.05
CA VAL A 264 -10.54 0.10 5.47
C VAL A 264 -10.51 -0.20 3.98
N LEU A 265 -11.26 -1.21 3.55
CA LEU A 265 -11.43 -1.55 2.15
C LEU A 265 -12.12 -0.41 1.39
N SER A 266 -13.16 0.21 1.97
CA SER A 266 -13.80 1.40 1.39
C SER A 266 -12.80 2.55 1.25
N LEU A 267 -11.99 2.85 2.27
CA LEU A 267 -10.95 3.88 2.21
C LEU A 267 -9.95 3.62 1.06
N GLY A 268 -9.47 2.38 0.93
CA GLY A 268 -8.54 2.00 -0.12
C GLY A 268 -9.15 2.04 -1.53
N LEU A 269 -10.39 1.59 -1.69
CA LEU A 269 -11.08 1.65 -2.99
C LEU A 269 -11.39 3.09 -3.39
N THR A 270 -11.75 3.94 -2.43
CA THR A 270 -11.91 5.38 -2.68
C THR A 270 -10.64 5.98 -3.29
N ALA A 271 -9.46 5.64 -2.77
CA ALA A 271 -8.17 6.12 -3.28
C ALA A 271 -7.81 5.63 -4.70
N ILE A 272 -8.50 4.63 -5.23
CA ILE A 272 -8.28 4.12 -6.60
C ILE A 272 -9.34 4.71 -7.53
N TRP A 273 -10.61 4.60 -7.13
CA TRP A 273 -11.75 4.86 -7.98
C TRP A 273 -12.18 6.34 -8.03
N SER A 274 -11.75 7.16 -7.06
CA SER A 274 -11.99 8.62 -7.12
C SER A 274 -10.89 9.39 -7.85
N SER A 275 -9.75 8.74 -8.11
CA SER A 275 -8.50 9.39 -8.52
C SER A 275 -8.46 9.80 -10.00
N PHE A 276 -9.33 9.20 -10.83
CA PHE A 276 -9.43 9.46 -12.26
C PHE A 276 -10.67 10.27 -12.65
N VAL A 277 -11.52 10.65 -11.69
CA VAL A 277 -12.74 11.43 -11.97
C VAL A 277 -12.39 12.84 -12.51
N TYR A 278 -11.10 13.22 -12.53
CA TYR A 278 -10.62 14.57 -12.84
C TYR A 278 -9.30 14.60 -13.61
#